data_AF-A0A359H7Z3-F1
#
_entry.id   AF-A0A359H7Z3-F1
#
_cell.length_a   1.000
_cell.length_b   1.000
_cell.length_c   1.000
_cell.angle_alpha   90.00
_cell.angle_beta   90.00
_cell.angle_gamma   90.00
#
_symmetry.space_group_name_H-M   'P 1'
#
loop_
_entity.id
_entity.type
_entity.pdbx_description
1 polymer ?
#
loop_
_entity_poly.entity_id
_entity_poly.type
_entity_poly.pdbx_seq_one_letter_code
_entity_poly.pdbx_strand_id
1 'polypeptide(L)'
;MKKEYEIRLSKGAVRDLKKMEPALRDFLYNRIHEIAENPYKNNKLSGPYKELRSQHNKFKGKEYRVIYYIDEEGRLIVIALVGSRENIYDELARRLKW
;
A
#
# COMPACT_ATOMS: atom_id res chain seq x y z
N MET A 1 -24.32 -4.90 -2.15
CA MET A 1 -23.32 -5.39 -3.13
C MET A 1 -21.95 -4.91 -2.69
N LYS A 2 -21.05 -5.81 -2.28
CA LYS A 2 -19.64 -5.49 -2.04
C LYS A 2 -19.07 -5.13 -3.41
N LYS A 3 -18.62 -3.88 -3.63
CA LYS A 3 -18.00 -3.50 -4.91
C LYS A 3 -16.63 -4.18 -4.95
N GLU A 4 -16.44 -5.11 -5.87
CA GLU A 4 -15.13 -5.75 -6.08
C GLU A 4 -14.20 -4.76 -6.79
N TYR A 5 -13.08 -4.44 -6.14
CA TYR A 5 -12.00 -3.64 -6.72
C TYR A 5 -10.89 -4.58 -7.22
N GLU A 6 -10.36 -4.33 -8.41
CA GLU A 6 -9.13 -4.98 -8.86
C GLU A 6 -7.94 -4.41 -8.08
N ILE A 7 -6.97 -5.24 -7.69
CA ILE A 7 -5.71 -4.77 -7.11
C ILE A 7 -4.61 -4.89 -8.16
N ARG A 8 -3.86 -3.80 -8.36
CA ARG A 8 -2.60 -3.80 -9.11
C ARG A 8 -1.44 -3.33 -8.26
N LEU A 9 -0.29 -3.95 -8.47
CA LEU A 9 0.97 -3.52 -7.87
C LEU A 9 1.74 -2.67 -8.86
N SER A 10 2.20 -1.49 -8.43
CA SER A 10 3.16 -0.72 -9.22
C SER A 10 4.46 -1.50 -9.39
N LYS A 11 5.25 -1.19 -10.43
CA LYS A 11 6.62 -1.74 -10.58
C LYS A 11 7.49 -1.47 -9.33
N GLY A 12 7.23 -0.37 -8.62
CA GLY A 12 7.87 -0.05 -7.35
C GLY A 12 7.48 -1.05 -6.27
N ALA A 13 6.17 -1.22 -6.04
CA ALA A 13 5.63 -2.13 -5.03
C ALA A 13 6.06 -3.59 -5.25
N VAL A 14 6.12 -4.05 -6.51
CA VAL A 14 6.65 -5.39 -6.83
C VAL A 14 8.11 -5.52 -6.39
N ARG A 15 8.95 -4.50 -6.65
CA ARG A 15 10.36 -4.51 -6.22
C ARG A 15 10.49 -4.45 -4.70
N ASP A 16 9.61 -3.72 -4.02
CA ASP A 16 9.60 -3.63 -2.56
C ASP A 16 9.34 -4.99 -1.93
N LEU A 17 8.24 -5.64 -2.33
CA LEU A 17 7.84 -6.95 -1.84
C LEU A 17 8.91 -8.02 -2.14
N LYS A 18 9.53 -7.97 -3.33
CA LYS A 18 10.61 -8.90 -3.72
C LYS A 18 11.85 -8.83 -2.83
N LYS A 19 12.12 -7.69 -2.17
CA LYS A 19 13.26 -7.54 -1.25
C LYS A 19 12.98 -8.05 0.17
N MET A 20 11.72 -8.29 0.51
CA MET A 20 11.31 -8.73 1.84
C MET A 20 11.52 -10.24 2.03
N GLU A 21 11.79 -10.67 3.27
CA GLU A 21 11.83 -12.10 3.58
C GLU A 21 10.45 -12.76 3.32
N PRO A 22 10.40 -14.06 2.98
CA PRO A 22 9.16 -14.73 2.56
C PRO A 22 8.00 -14.55 3.53
N ALA A 23 8.23 -14.75 4.84
CA ALA A 23 7.17 -14.67 5.85
C ALA A 23 6.55 -13.25 5.96
N LEU A 24 7.37 -12.20 5.81
CA LEU A 24 6.89 -10.82 5.80
C LEU A 24 6.11 -10.52 4.51
N ARG A 25 6.62 -11.02 3.37
CA ARG A 25 5.96 -10.85 2.07
C ARG A 25 4.59 -11.50 2.05
N ASP A 26 4.47 -12.73 2.50
CA ASP A 26 3.20 -13.47 2.54
C ASP A 26 2.20 -12.80 3.48
N PHE A 27 2.68 -12.35 4.65
CA PHE A 27 1.88 -11.54 5.56
C PHE A 27 1.34 -10.27 4.87
N LEU A 28 2.17 -9.53 4.15
CA LEU A 28 1.74 -8.31 3.46
C LEU A 28 0.83 -8.58 2.26
N TYR A 29 0.98 -9.70 1.55
CA TYR A 29 0.02 -10.10 0.52
C TYR A 29 -1.39 -10.29 1.09
N ASN A 30 -1.51 -11.00 2.22
CA ASN A 30 -2.79 -11.16 2.91
C ASN A 30 -3.39 -9.81 3.30
N ARG A 31 -2.56 -8.89 3.83
CA ARG A 31 -3.02 -7.54 4.18
C ARG A 31 -3.44 -6.72 2.97
N ILE A 32 -2.77 -6.87 1.83
CA ILE A 32 -3.16 -6.23 0.56
C ILE A 32 -4.53 -6.75 0.10
N HIS A 33 -4.81 -8.05 0.22
CA HIS A 33 -6.13 -8.60 -0.11
C HIS A 33 -7.26 -7.99 0.73
N GLU A 34 -7.02 -7.71 2.02
CA GLU A 34 -8.02 -7.03 2.87
C GLU A 34 -8.37 -5.61 2.35
N ILE A 35 -7.47 -4.95 1.61
CA ILE A 35 -7.73 -3.64 1.02
C ILE A 35 -8.81 -3.74 -0.06
N ALA A 36 -8.83 -4.80 -0.87
CA ALA A 36 -9.89 -5.00 -1.88
C ALA A 36 -11.28 -5.11 -1.26
N GLU A 37 -11.37 -5.69 -0.05
CA GLU A 37 -12.65 -5.88 0.61
C GLU A 37 -13.24 -4.58 1.17
N ASN A 38 -12.39 -3.67 1.64
CA ASN A 38 -12.79 -2.36 2.14
C ASN A 38 -11.69 -1.32 1.88
N PRO A 39 -11.63 -0.77 0.64
CA PRO A 39 -10.55 0.13 0.23
C PRO A 39 -10.52 1.44 1.01
N TYR A 40 -11.64 1.83 1.62
CA TYR A 40 -11.78 3.10 2.34
C TYR A 40 -11.52 2.99 3.84
N LYS A 41 -11.29 1.77 4.36
CA LYS A 41 -11.01 1.51 5.79
C LYS A 41 -9.78 2.26 6.30
N ASN A 42 -8.77 2.44 5.45
CA ASN A 42 -7.53 3.09 5.85
C ASN A 42 -7.59 4.60 5.61
N ASN A 43 -6.98 5.37 6.52
CA ASN A 43 -6.96 6.82 6.45
C ASN A 43 -6.19 7.34 5.24
N LYS A 44 -6.66 8.46 4.70
CA LYS A 44 -5.90 9.27 3.73
C LYS A 44 -4.62 9.79 4.41
N LEU A 45 -3.56 9.92 3.63
CA LEU A 45 -2.38 10.68 4.04
C LEU A 45 -2.71 12.18 4.05
N SER A 46 -1.81 12.99 4.60
CA SER A 46 -1.96 14.45 4.69
C SER A 46 -1.12 15.19 3.64
N GLY A 47 -1.39 16.49 3.50
CA GLY A 47 -0.60 17.40 2.65
C GLY A 47 -0.60 16.99 1.18
N PRO A 48 0.58 16.95 0.51
CA PRO A 48 0.67 16.65 -0.93
C PRO A 48 0.25 15.22 -1.28
N TYR A 49 0.06 14.34 -0.29
CA TYR A 49 -0.26 12.93 -0.49
C TYR A 49 -1.73 12.60 -0.19
N LYS A 50 -2.62 13.59 -0.09
CA LYS A 50 -4.03 13.41 0.31
C LYS A 50 -4.88 12.46 -0.54
N GLU A 51 -4.43 12.15 -1.76
CA GLU A 51 -5.09 11.16 -2.63
C GLU A 51 -4.64 9.71 -2.35
N LEU A 52 -3.60 9.56 -1.52
CA LEU A 52 -3.09 8.27 -1.09
C LEU A 52 -3.65 7.89 0.28
N ARG A 53 -3.71 6.58 0.52
CA ARG A 53 -4.10 5.95 1.78
C ARG A 53 -2.97 5.08 2.31
N SER A 54 -2.99 4.84 3.61
CA SER A 54 -1.93 4.10 4.30
C SER A 54 -2.51 3.02 5.19
N GLN A 55 -2.34 1.75 4.80
CA GLN A 55 -2.64 0.61 5.67
C GLN A 55 -1.45 0.36 6.61
N HIS A 56 -1.71 0.28 7.90
CA HIS A 56 -0.68 0.09 8.93
C HIS A 56 -0.64 -1.37 9.36
N ASN A 57 0.56 -1.95 9.36
CA ASN A 57 0.77 -3.37 9.62
C ASN A 57 1.93 -3.56 10.61
N LYS A 58 1.79 -4.48 11.56
CA LYS A 58 2.86 -4.84 12.51
C LYS A 58 3.25 -6.30 12.32
N PHE A 59 4.54 -6.55 12.09
CA PHE A 59 5.08 -7.90 11.90
C PHE A 59 6.37 -8.04 12.70
N LYS A 60 6.44 -9.06 13.58
CA LYS A 60 7.60 -9.33 14.46
C LYS A 60 8.16 -8.09 15.16
N GLY A 61 7.26 -7.25 15.69
CA GLY A 61 7.61 -6.03 16.42
C GLY A 61 7.94 -4.81 15.55
N LYS A 62 8.09 -4.96 14.22
CA LYS A 62 8.36 -3.85 13.30
C LYS A 62 7.10 -3.35 12.60
N GLU A 63 7.02 -2.04 12.37
CA GLU A 63 5.92 -1.40 11.64
C GLU A 63 6.21 -1.32 10.14
N TYR A 64 5.22 -1.72 9.35
CA TYR A 64 5.20 -1.67 7.90
C TYR A 64 3.96 -0.92 7.43
N ARG A 65 4.03 -0.31 6.26
CA ARG A 65 2.85 0.28 5.62
C ARG A 65 2.73 -0.12 4.16
N VAL A 66 1.48 -0.16 3.73
CA VAL A 66 1.09 -0.31 2.32
C VAL A 66 0.43 1.00 1.91
N ILE A 67 1.06 1.72 0.99
CA ILE A 67 0.56 2.99 0.45
C ILE A 67 -0.11 2.72 -0.90
N TYR A 68 -1.33 3.21 -1.06
CA TYR A 68 -2.14 2.95 -2.25
C TYR A 68 -3.06 4.14 -2.57
N TYR A 69 -3.56 4.19 -3.80
CA TYR A 69 -4.69 5.05 -4.17
C TYR A 69 -5.82 4.20 -4.73
N ILE A 70 -7.01 4.81 -4.80
CA ILE A 70 -8.22 4.20 -5.34
C ILE A 70 -8.60 5.01 -6.57
N ASP A 71 -8.69 4.33 -7.71
CA ASP A 71 -9.36 4.79 -8.92
C ASP A 71 -10.81 4.30 -8.86
N GLU A 72 -11.73 5.21 -8.53
CA GLU A 72 -13.15 4.88 -8.35
C GLU A 72 -13.86 4.58 -9.67
N GLU A 73 -13.45 5.24 -10.76
CA GLU A 73 -14.04 5.05 -12.10
C GLU A 73 -13.63 3.69 -12.65
N GLY A 74 -12.33 3.38 -12.60
CA GLY A 74 -11.78 2.10 -13.05
C GLY A 74 -11.99 0.94 -12.08
N ARG A 75 -12.55 1.19 -10.88
CA ARG A 75 -12.64 0.22 -9.78
C ARG A 75 -11.31 -0.48 -9.50
N LEU A 76 -10.25 0.31 -9.45
CA LEU A 76 -8.89 -0.17 -9.35
C LEU A 76 -8.22 0.38 -8.09
N ILE A 77 -7.57 -0.49 -7.34
CA ILE A 77 -6.68 -0.15 -6.24
C ILE A 77 -5.25 -0.34 -6.73
N VAL A 78 -4.44 0.71 -6.67
CA VAL A 78 -3.04 0.62 -7.06
C VAL A 78 -2.15 0.75 -5.84
N ILE A 79 -1.42 -0.32 -5.53
CA ILE A 79 -0.40 -0.33 -4.49
C ILE A 79 0.84 0.37 -5.03
N ALA A 80 1.13 1.55 -4.48
CA ALA A 80 2.21 2.41 -4.93
C ALA A 80 3.55 2.04 -4.28
N LEU A 81 3.53 1.73 -2.98
CA LEU A 81 4.72 1.55 -2.16
C LEU A 81 4.43 0.63 -0.97
N VAL A 82 5.36 -0.27 -0.66
CA VAL A 82 5.31 -1.13 0.53
C VAL A 82 6.65 -1.05 1.25
N GLY A 83 6.67 -0.89 2.57
CA GLY A 83 7.94 -0.78 3.28
C GLY A 83 7.82 -0.57 4.78
N SER A 84 8.96 -0.53 5.48
CA SER A 84 9.01 -0.20 6.91
C SER A 84 8.64 1.27 7.13
N ARG A 85 8.00 1.57 8.26
CA ARG A 85 7.62 2.95 8.61
C ARG A 85 8.78 3.94 8.56
N GLU A 86 9.96 3.51 9.01
CA GLU A 86 11.16 4.36 9.15
C GLU A 86 11.55 5.05 7.84
N ASN A 87 11.46 4.34 6.72
CA ASN A 87 11.96 4.84 5.42
C ASN A 87 10.87 5.19 4.42
N ILE A 88 9.60 4.96 4.77
CA ILE A 88 8.54 4.93 3.74
C ILE A 88 8.18 6.31 3.19
N TYR A 89 8.22 7.37 4.00
CA TYR A 89 7.85 8.70 3.49
C TYR A 89 8.94 9.33 2.65
N ASP A 90 10.21 9.04 2.93
CA ASP A 90 11.32 9.46 2.08
C ASP A 90 11.27 8.73 0.73
N GLU A 91 10.97 7.44 0.74
CA GLU A 91 10.77 6.68 -0.49
C GLU A 91 9.54 7.15 -1.27
N LEU A 92 8.46 7.52 -0.56
CA LEU A 92 7.26 8.09 -1.18
C LEU A 92 7.59 9.42 -1.88
N ALA A 93 8.29 10.32 -1.20
CA ALA A 93 8.72 11.60 -1.75
C ALA A 93 9.63 11.43 -2.96
N ARG A 94 10.57 10.46 -2.93
CA ARG A 94 11.45 10.14 -4.07
C ARG A 94 10.66 9.66 -5.30
N ARG A 95 9.63 8.84 -5.11
CA ARG A 95 8.84 8.24 -6.20
C ARG A 95 7.79 9.18 -6.78
N LEU A 96 7.34 10.16 -6.00
CA LEU A 96 6.37 11.17 -6.39
C LEU A 96 7.02 12.49 -6.77
N LYS A 97 8.34 12.51 -7.04
CA LYS A 97 8.94 13.65 -7.76
C LYS A 97 8.32 13.68 -9.16
N TRP A 98 7.41 14.63 -9.34
CA TRP A 98 6.93 15.07 -10.64
C TRP A 98 7.99 16.00 -11.25
#